data_AF-A0A5N8VYA5-F1
#
_entry.id   AF-A0A5N8VYA5-F1
#
_cell.length_a   1.000
_cell.length_b   1.000
_cell.length_c   1.000
_cell.angle_alpha   90.00
_cell.angle_beta   90.00
_cell.angle_gamma   90.00
#
_symmetry.space_group_name_H-M   'P 1'
#
loop_
_entity.id
_entity.type
_entity.pdbx_description
1 polymer ?
#
loop_
_entity_poly.entity_id
_entity_poly.type
_entity_poly.pdbx_seq_one_letter_code
_entity_poly.pdbx_strand_id
1 'polypeptide(L)'
;MDLHLEHLGQTPFSDPGDLDTSTLPRDPRQLAVLVRNLIVHRAEGERVGWTVPEERGHDDPEARYVTEVLRILRVREHGDRPFGAERAPEERFVGTCRDFSLLLCSLLRATGTPARIRCGFAGYFKEGWYDDHWVTEYRLPDGTWRLADAQVLHHSYDLPFDPLDMPRDRFLVGGDAWRMCREGRADPETFGVDGIEDVKGLWYIRANTLADLAAAVGGVELLPWDFWGPEIRDDKALTEGDIALTDMIAAARTDEELRELYRDPRLTVPDEIGSYVSRTGYTAVRRVTLNRG
;
A
#
# COMPACT_ATOMS: atom_id res chain seq x y z
N MET A 1 27.10 3.22 4.21
CA MET A 1 25.83 2.61 4.65
C MET A 1 25.70 1.31 3.88
N ASP A 2 25.58 0.18 4.56
CA ASP A 2 25.46 -1.11 3.86
C ASP A 2 24.12 -1.13 3.12
N LEU A 3 24.16 -1.14 1.78
CA LEU A 3 22.95 -1.17 0.95
C LEU A 3 22.08 -2.38 1.31
N HIS A 4 22.67 -3.45 1.88
CA HIS A 4 21.95 -4.64 2.35
C HIS A 4 21.04 -4.39 3.58
N LEU A 5 21.32 -3.37 4.40
CA LEU A 5 20.50 -2.99 5.56
C LEU A 5 19.40 -1.96 5.21
N GLU A 6 19.54 -1.30 4.07
CA GLU A 6 18.52 -0.38 3.59
C GLU A 6 17.21 -1.14 3.32
N HIS A 7 16.10 -0.62 3.87
CA HIS A 7 14.76 -1.24 3.89
C HIS A 7 14.62 -2.51 4.76
N LEU A 8 15.59 -2.83 5.63
CA LEU A 8 15.47 -3.91 6.60
C LEU A 8 14.85 -3.45 7.94
N GLY A 9 15.08 -2.19 8.34
CA GLY A 9 14.55 -1.64 9.58
C GLY A 9 13.03 -1.43 9.53
N GLN A 10 12.37 -1.64 10.67
CA GLN A 10 10.95 -1.31 10.82
C GLN A 10 10.74 0.20 10.88
N THR A 11 9.63 0.66 10.29
CA THR A 11 9.06 1.98 10.56
C THR A 11 8.04 1.86 11.70
N PRO A 12 7.58 2.97 12.29
CA PRO A 12 6.46 2.94 13.24
C PRO A 12 5.19 2.27 12.67
N PHE A 13 4.98 2.34 11.35
CA PHE A 13 3.84 1.70 10.68
C PHE A 13 4.04 0.19 10.53
N SER A 14 5.24 -0.25 10.17
CA SER A 14 5.53 -1.65 9.92
C SER A 14 6.01 -2.42 11.16
N ASP A 15 6.19 -1.76 12.30
CA ASP A 15 6.61 -2.42 13.55
C ASP A 15 5.59 -3.50 13.97
N PRO A 16 6.00 -4.78 14.06
CA PRO A 16 5.13 -5.86 14.52
C PRO A 16 4.93 -5.88 16.04
N GLY A 17 5.57 -4.98 16.79
CA GLY A 17 5.45 -4.88 18.24
C GLY A 17 6.00 -6.13 18.94
N ASP A 18 5.15 -6.78 19.75
CA ASP A 18 5.48 -7.94 20.58
C ASP A 18 5.28 -9.30 19.89
N LEU A 19 4.99 -9.32 18.58
CA LEU A 19 4.85 -10.56 17.83
C LEU A 19 6.14 -11.40 17.88
N ASP A 20 6.04 -12.65 18.34
CA ASP A 20 7.15 -13.61 18.26
C ASP A 20 7.40 -14.01 16.80
N THR A 21 8.46 -13.43 16.23
CA THR A 21 8.87 -13.66 14.84
C THR A 21 9.80 -14.86 14.68
N SER A 22 10.26 -15.48 15.78
CA SER A 22 11.21 -16.59 15.76
C SER A 22 10.62 -17.88 15.18
N THR A 23 9.29 -18.02 15.25
CA THR A 23 8.53 -19.16 14.73
C THR A 23 8.02 -18.94 13.30
N LEU A 24 8.18 -17.74 12.74
CA LEU A 24 7.70 -17.40 11.40
C LEU A 24 8.62 -17.95 10.32
N PRO A 25 8.06 -18.30 9.14
CA PRO A 25 8.88 -18.68 8.00
C PRO A 25 9.71 -17.49 7.51
N ARG A 26 10.90 -17.77 6.99
CA ARG A 26 11.77 -16.76 6.34
C ARG A 26 11.55 -16.65 4.83
N ASP A 27 10.83 -17.62 4.26
CA ASP A 27 10.53 -17.64 2.83
C ASP A 27 9.43 -16.60 2.50
N PRO A 28 9.69 -15.64 1.59
CA PRO A 28 8.72 -14.62 1.21
C PRO A 28 7.38 -15.21 0.74
N ARG A 29 7.38 -16.38 0.09
CA ARG A 29 6.15 -17.02 -0.37
C ARG A 29 5.30 -17.53 0.77
N GLN A 30 5.89 -18.22 1.73
CA GLN A 30 5.17 -18.66 2.92
C GLN A 30 4.62 -17.48 3.73
N LEU A 31 5.37 -16.38 3.83
CA LEU A 31 4.90 -15.16 4.48
C LEU A 31 3.72 -14.52 3.74
N ALA A 32 3.76 -14.43 2.41
CA ALA A 32 2.66 -13.86 1.63
C ALA A 32 1.38 -14.71 1.74
N VAL A 33 1.50 -16.04 1.74
CA VAL A 33 0.37 -16.96 1.98
C VAL A 33 -0.19 -16.77 3.40
N LEU A 34 0.68 -16.63 4.39
CA LEU A 34 0.27 -16.33 5.77
C LEU A 34 -0.54 -15.03 5.81
N VAL A 35 -0.04 -13.94 5.21
CA VAL A 35 -0.74 -12.64 5.15
C VAL A 35 -2.08 -12.76 4.44
N ARG A 36 -2.16 -13.49 3.32
CA ARG A 36 -3.43 -13.74 2.61
C ARG A 36 -4.48 -14.43 3.49
N ASN A 37 -4.03 -15.27 4.42
CA ASN A 37 -4.90 -15.97 5.36
C ASN A 37 -5.24 -15.15 6.62
N LEU A 38 -4.65 -13.96 6.79
CA LEU A 38 -4.93 -13.04 7.89
C LEU A 38 -5.86 -11.90 7.53
N ILE A 39 -5.98 -11.56 6.25
CA ILE A 39 -6.71 -10.37 5.80
C ILE A 39 -7.77 -10.77 4.76
N VAL A 40 -8.95 -10.15 4.85
CA VAL A 40 -9.97 -10.14 3.80
C VAL A 40 -10.05 -8.72 3.29
N HIS A 41 -9.95 -8.53 1.97
CA HIS A 41 -10.17 -7.21 1.40
C HIS A 41 -11.65 -6.82 1.61
N ARG A 42 -11.92 -5.58 2.01
CA ARG A 42 -13.29 -5.11 2.31
C ARG A 42 -14.28 -5.26 1.15
N ALA A 43 -13.79 -5.32 -0.08
CA ALA A 43 -14.59 -5.54 -1.29
C ALA A 43 -14.63 -7.02 -1.77
N GLU A 44 -14.02 -7.96 -1.03
CA GLU A 44 -13.91 -9.37 -1.42
C GLU A 44 -14.80 -10.31 -0.60
N GLY A 45 -15.78 -9.80 0.16
CA GLY A 45 -16.62 -10.63 1.04
C GLY A 45 -17.25 -11.84 0.32
N GLU A 46 -17.89 -11.60 -0.83
CA GLU A 46 -18.47 -12.68 -1.64
C GLU A 46 -17.43 -13.71 -2.10
N ARG A 47 -16.21 -13.25 -2.44
CA ARG A 47 -15.10 -14.10 -2.92
C ARG A 47 -14.62 -15.08 -1.85
N VAL A 48 -14.76 -14.73 -0.57
CA VAL A 48 -14.39 -15.59 0.57
C VAL A 48 -15.60 -16.25 1.24
N GLY A 49 -16.79 -16.14 0.64
CA GLY A 49 -18.02 -16.76 1.16
C GLY A 49 -18.53 -16.12 2.47
N TRP A 50 -18.14 -14.87 2.76
CA TRP A 50 -18.54 -14.16 3.97
C TRP A 50 -18.84 -12.69 3.70
N THR A 51 -20.07 -12.25 3.97
CA THR A 51 -20.45 -10.83 3.85
C THR A 51 -19.72 -10.02 4.91
N VAL A 52 -18.83 -9.13 4.48
CA VAL A 52 -18.11 -8.19 5.34
C VAL A 52 -19.12 -7.23 6.01
N PRO A 53 -19.20 -7.16 7.36
CA PRO A 53 -20.02 -6.18 8.04
C PRO A 53 -19.57 -4.76 7.70
N GLU A 54 -20.54 -3.88 7.40
CA GLU A 54 -20.29 -2.48 7.01
C GLU A 54 -19.36 -1.76 8.00
N GLU A 55 -19.63 -1.91 9.30
CA GLU A 55 -18.79 -1.34 10.37
C GLU A 55 -17.31 -1.76 10.25
N ARG A 56 -17.05 -3.05 9.99
CA ARG A 56 -15.68 -3.54 9.82
C ARG A 56 -15.04 -3.07 8.52
N GLY A 57 -15.82 -2.96 7.45
CA GLY A 57 -15.36 -2.41 6.17
C GLY A 57 -14.93 -0.94 6.28
N HIS A 58 -15.48 -0.21 7.24
CA HIS A 58 -15.11 1.18 7.52
C HIS A 58 -14.02 1.33 8.59
N ASP A 59 -14.09 0.57 9.67
CA ASP A 59 -13.26 0.79 10.86
C ASP A 59 -11.91 0.09 10.82
N ASP A 60 -11.89 -1.19 10.41
CA ASP A 60 -10.65 -1.97 10.42
C ASP A 60 -9.57 -1.29 9.53
N PRO A 61 -9.87 -0.85 8.29
CA PRO A 61 -8.90 -0.18 7.44
C PRO A 61 -8.40 1.18 7.94
N GLU A 62 -8.97 1.73 9.01
CA GLU A 62 -8.44 2.93 9.67
C GLU A 62 -7.20 2.63 10.53
N ALA A 63 -6.84 1.35 10.69
CA ALA A 63 -5.63 0.90 11.35
C ALA A 63 -4.37 1.24 10.53
N ARG A 64 -3.72 2.35 10.88
CA ARG A 64 -2.46 2.79 10.25
C ARG A 64 -1.27 1.89 10.56
N TYR A 65 -1.21 1.31 11.75
CA TYR A 65 -0.01 0.64 12.26
C TYR A 65 -0.23 -0.86 12.34
N VAL A 66 0.79 -1.66 12.01
CA VAL A 66 0.74 -3.12 12.11
C VAL A 66 0.43 -3.56 13.53
N THR A 67 0.91 -2.86 14.55
CA THR A 67 0.53 -3.09 15.95
C THR A 67 -0.99 -3.10 16.17
N GLU A 68 -1.73 -2.22 15.50
CA GLU A 68 -3.20 -2.15 15.59
C GLU A 68 -3.88 -3.26 14.78
N VAL A 69 -3.36 -3.58 13.58
CA VAL A 69 -3.80 -4.76 12.80
C VAL A 69 -3.65 -6.04 13.63
N LEU A 70 -2.50 -6.22 14.27
CA LEU A 70 -2.20 -7.37 15.14
C LEU A 70 -3.07 -7.35 16.41
N ARG A 71 -3.34 -6.19 17.00
CA ARG A 71 -4.29 -6.06 18.12
C ARG A 71 -5.68 -6.52 17.73
N ILE A 72 -6.19 -6.10 16.57
CA ILE A 72 -7.51 -6.50 16.07
C ILE A 72 -7.56 -8.00 15.81
N LEU A 73 -6.52 -8.58 15.19
CA LEU A 73 -6.41 -10.03 14.96
C LEU A 73 -6.44 -10.81 16.28
N ARG A 74 -5.71 -10.37 17.31
CA ARG A 74 -5.68 -11.01 18.64
C ARG A 74 -7.03 -10.94 19.36
N VAL A 75 -7.73 -9.81 19.29
CA VAL A 75 -9.06 -9.67 19.92
C VAL A 75 -10.09 -10.61 19.28
N ARG A 76 -9.90 -10.97 18.00
CA ARG A 76 -10.75 -11.90 17.25
C ARG A 76 -10.29 -13.34 17.34
N GLU A 77 -9.17 -13.58 18.01
CA GLU A 77 -8.62 -14.90 18.17
C GLU A 77 -9.45 -15.71 19.17
N HIS A 78 -9.80 -16.92 18.79
CA HIS A 78 -10.43 -17.88 19.69
C HIS A 78 -9.39 -18.90 20.18
N GLY A 79 -9.01 -18.79 21.45
CA GLY A 79 -8.02 -19.66 22.10
C GLY A 79 -6.56 -19.23 21.84
N ASP A 80 -5.61 -20.08 22.23
CA ASP A 80 -4.16 -19.81 22.11
C ASP A 80 -3.61 -20.40 20.79
N ARG A 81 -4.05 -19.90 19.65
CA ARG A 81 -3.64 -20.42 18.34
C ARG A 81 -2.39 -19.70 17.83
N PRO A 82 -1.44 -20.40 17.18
CA PRO A 82 -0.28 -19.73 16.59
C PRO A 82 -0.69 -18.64 15.59
N PHE A 83 0.10 -17.55 15.52
CA PHE A 83 -0.18 -16.42 14.63
C PHE A 83 -0.43 -16.87 13.18
N GLY A 84 0.38 -17.80 12.65
CA GLY A 84 0.28 -18.29 11.28
C GLY A 84 -0.81 -19.33 11.00
N ALA A 85 -1.62 -19.71 11.99
CA ALA A 85 -2.69 -20.69 11.77
C ALA A 85 -3.82 -20.13 10.89
N GLU A 86 -4.50 -20.98 10.12
CA GLU A 86 -5.57 -20.60 9.19
C GLU A 86 -6.86 -20.10 9.88
N ARG A 87 -7.29 -18.88 9.57
CA ARG A 87 -8.48 -18.23 10.16
C ARG A 87 -9.70 -18.34 9.26
N ALA A 88 -10.88 -18.52 9.85
CA ALA A 88 -12.13 -18.34 9.12
C ALA A 88 -12.24 -16.87 8.65
N PRO A 89 -12.92 -16.57 7.51
CA PRO A 89 -13.01 -15.21 6.98
C PRO A 89 -13.44 -14.16 8.02
N GLU A 90 -14.38 -14.49 8.90
CA GLU A 90 -14.90 -13.63 9.95
C GLU A 90 -13.87 -13.31 11.05
N GLU A 91 -12.86 -14.15 11.26
CA GLU A 91 -11.79 -13.96 12.26
C GLU A 91 -10.63 -13.11 11.71
N ARG A 92 -10.56 -12.91 10.38
CA ARG A 92 -9.50 -12.16 9.71
C ARG A 92 -9.63 -10.65 9.93
N PHE A 93 -8.58 -9.90 9.65
CA PHE A 93 -8.64 -8.45 9.58
C PHE A 93 -9.35 -8.02 8.28
N VAL A 94 -10.26 -7.04 8.34
CA VAL A 94 -10.89 -6.49 7.12
C VAL A 94 -10.05 -5.32 6.65
N GLY A 95 -9.36 -5.47 5.52
CA GLY A 95 -8.36 -4.50 5.06
C GLY A 95 -8.56 -4.02 3.64
N THR A 96 -7.57 -3.27 3.18
CA THR A 96 -7.36 -2.83 1.80
C THR A 96 -6.08 -3.44 1.25
N CYS A 97 -5.81 -3.25 -0.05
CA CYS A 97 -4.54 -3.62 -0.69
C CYS A 97 -3.30 -3.13 0.08
N ARG A 98 -3.40 -1.93 0.69
CA ARG A 98 -2.35 -1.34 1.53
C ARG A 98 -2.06 -2.19 2.77
N ASP A 99 -3.06 -2.78 3.39
CA ASP A 99 -2.90 -3.56 4.63
C ASP A 99 -2.26 -4.93 4.36
N PHE A 100 -2.62 -5.58 3.25
CA PHE A 100 -1.88 -6.75 2.75
C PHE A 100 -0.41 -6.41 2.54
N SER A 101 -0.15 -5.30 1.84
CA SER A 101 1.20 -4.87 1.49
C SER A 101 2.03 -4.51 2.72
N LEU A 102 1.46 -3.79 3.68
CA LEU A 102 2.15 -3.37 4.89
C LEU A 102 2.44 -4.55 5.80
N LEU A 103 1.46 -5.46 6.00
CA LEU A 103 1.69 -6.62 6.86
C LEU A 103 2.76 -7.54 6.26
N LEU A 104 2.74 -7.79 4.95
CA LEU A 104 3.81 -8.55 4.29
C LEU A 104 5.17 -7.86 4.43
N CYS A 105 5.24 -6.54 4.20
CA CYS A 105 6.46 -5.75 4.40
C CYS A 105 7.01 -5.89 5.83
N SER A 106 6.14 -5.77 6.83
CA SER A 106 6.49 -5.93 8.25
C SER A 106 7.11 -7.31 8.55
N LEU A 107 6.47 -8.39 8.09
CA LEU A 107 6.94 -9.75 8.36
C LEU A 107 8.23 -10.07 7.61
N LEU A 108 8.39 -9.58 6.37
CA LEU A 108 9.63 -9.70 5.61
C LEU A 108 10.79 -9.03 6.34
N ARG A 109 10.61 -7.77 6.76
CA ARG A 109 11.61 -7.03 7.55
C ARG A 109 11.96 -7.75 8.83
N ALA A 110 10.95 -8.21 9.57
CA ALA A 110 11.11 -8.92 10.84
C ALA A 110 11.86 -10.26 10.72
N THR A 111 11.77 -10.91 9.56
CA THR A 111 12.41 -12.23 9.31
C THR A 111 13.70 -12.14 8.50
N GLY A 112 14.16 -10.92 8.17
CA GLY A 112 15.47 -10.67 7.59
C GLY A 112 15.48 -10.32 6.09
N THR A 113 14.32 -10.13 5.46
CA THR A 113 14.20 -9.73 4.05
C THR A 113 13.93 -8.22 3.92
N PRO A 114 14.83 -7.44 3.31
CA PRO A 114 14.58 -6.02 3.05
C PRO A 114 13.35 -5.83 2.17
N ALA A 115 12.43 -4.96 2.59
CA ALA A 115 11.17 -4.74 1.92
C ALA A 115 10.65 -3.30 2.09
N ARG A 116 9.79 -2.87 1.17
CA ARG A 116 9.02 -1.61 1.24
C ARG A 116 7.65 -1.83 0.61
N ILE A 117 6.70 -0.93 0.86
CA ILE A 117 5.45 -0.91 0.10
C ILE A 117 5.54 0.12 -1.02
N ARG A 118 4.80 -0.13 -2.10
CA ARG A 118 4.71 0.74 -3.27
C ARG A 118 3.26 1.10 -3.51
N CYS A 119 3.03 2.35 -3.91
CA CYS A 119 1.72 2.91 -4.23
C CYS A 119 1.65 3.21 -5.74
N GLY A 120 0.52 2.94 -6.36
CA GLY A 120 0.38 3.05 -7.80
C GLY A 120 -0.86 2.35 -8.31
N PHE A 121 -0.74 1.69 -9.47
CA PHE A 121 -1.89 1.19 -10.19
C PHE A 121 -1.69 -0.22 -10.76
N ALA A 122 -2.65 -1.09 -10.50
CA ALA A 122 -2.71 -2.47 -10.98
C ALA A 122 -3.45 -2.55 -12.32
N GLY A 123 -2.75 -2.95 -13.37
CA GLY A 123 -3.31 -3.19 -14.72
C GLY A 123 -3.79 -4.63 -14.95
N TYR A 124 -4.08 -5.38 -13.87
CA TYR A 124 -4.40 -6.82 -13.93
C TYR A 124 -5.75 -7.20 -13.31
N PHE A 125 -6.51 -6.23 -12.77
CA PHE A 125 -7.88 -6.49 -12.29
C PHE A 125 -8.94 -6.39 -13.39
N LYS A 126 -8.76 -5.45 -14.32
CA LYS A 126 -9.71 -5.14 -15.38
C LYS A 126 -8.97 -4.65 -16.62
N GLU A 127 -9.28 -5.24 -17.78
CA GLU A 127 -8.66 -4.83 -19.03
C GLU A 127 -8.99 -3.37 -19.36
N GLY A 128 -7.97 -2.60 -19.74
CA GLY A 128 -8.12 -1.18 -20.07
C GLY A 128 -8.30 -0.26 -18.86
N TRP A 129 -8.16 -0.77 -17.63
CA TRP A 129 -8.24 0.01 -16.39
C TRP A 129 -7.01 -0.23 -15.52
N TYR A 130 -6.55 0.84 -14.86
CA TYR A 130 -5.46 0.83 -13.92
C TYR A 130 -6.02 1.18 -12.54
N ASP A 131 -6.27 0.15 -11.73
CA ASP A 131 -6.93 0.32 -10.43
C ASP A 131 -5.94 0.79 -9.37
N ASP A 132 -6.34 1.71 -8.50
CA ASP A 132 -5.57 2.12 -7.31
C ASP A 132 -5.12 0.89 -6.53
N HIS A 133 -3.82 0.77 -6.32
CA HIS A 133 -3.32 -0.42 -5.66
C HIS A 133 -2.01 -0.21 -4.93
N TRP A 134 -1.81 -1.04 -3.93
CA TRP A 134 -0.58 -1.10 -3.14
C TRP A 134 -0.02 -2.52 -3.22
N VAL A 135 1.30 -2.60 -3.33
CA VAL A 135 2.02 -3.89 -3.37
C VAL A 135 3.26 -3.84 -2.47
N THR A 136 3.76 -5.00 -2.06
CA THR A 136 5.05 -5.09 -1.40
C THR A 136 6.16 -5.24 -2.44
N GLU A 137 7.27 -4.53 -2.26
CA GLU A 137 8.50 -4.73 -3.00
C GLU A 137 9.57 -5.26 -2.06
N TYR A 138 10.18 -6.39 -2.39
CA TYR A 138 11.18 -7.05 -1.54
C TYR A 138 12.45 -7.38 -2.31
N ARG A 139 13.59 -7.39 -1.61
CA ARG A 139 14.90 -7.56 -2.22
C ARG A 139 15.43 -8.98 -2.05
N LEU A 140 15.83 -9.59 -3.16
CA LEU A 140 16.48 -10.90 -3.17
C LEU A 140 17.95 -10.81 -2.70
N PRO A 141 18.58 -11.94 -2.34
CA PRO A 141 19.99 -11.98 -1.93
C PRO A 141 20.96 -11.45 -3.00
N ASP A 142 20.58 -11.49 -4.28
CA ASP A 142 21.35 -10.94 -5.40
C ASP A 142 21.22 -9.41 -5.56
N GLY A 143 20.42 -8.76 -4.70
CA GLY A 143 20.17 -7.33 -4.70
C GLY A 143 19.02 -6.88 -5.61
N THR A 144 18.41 -7.77 -6.40
CA THR A 144 17.29 -7.42 -7.28
C THR A 144 15.97 -7.32 -6.51
N TRP A 145 15.10 -6.42 -6.96
CA TRP A 145 13.78 -6.22 -6.36
C TRP A 145 12.71 -7.07 -7.05
N ARG A 146 11.74 -7.54 -6.26
CA ARG A 146 10.55 -8.27 -6.70
C ARG A 146 9.29 -7.59 -6.18
N LEU A 147 8.27 -7.50 -7.02
CA LEU A 147 6.95 -7.04 -6.63
C LEU A 147 6.09 -8.23 -6.22
N ALA A 148 5.48 -8.13 -5.05
CA ALA A 148 4.59 -9.10 -4.47
C ALA A 148 3.24 -8.48 -4.10
N ASP A 149 2.17 -9.17 -4.50
CA ASP A 149 0.81 -8.85 -4.11
C ASP A 149 0.21 -10.04 -3.36
N ALA A 150 0.18 -9.92 -2.02
CA ALA A 150 -0.42 -10.95 -1.17
C ALA A 150 -1.96 -10.98 -1.26
N GLN A 151 -2.61 -9.91 -1.71
CA GLN A 151 -4.07 -9.88 -1.86
C GLN A 151 -4.50 -10.89 -2.93
N VAL A 152 -3.80 -10.95 -4.05
CA VAL A 152 -4.21 -11.79 -5.20
C VAL A 152 -3.75 -13.24 -5.12
N LEU A 153 -3.22 -13.69 -3.97
CA LEU A 153 -2.91 -15.10 -3.74
C LEU A 153 -4.14 -15.99 -3.50
N HIS A 154 -5.34 -15.41 -3.45
CA HIS A 154 -6.56 -16.20 -3.45
C HIS A 154 -6.72 -16.95 -4.77
N HIS A 155 -7.08 -18.24 -4.71
CA HIS A 155 -7.22 -19.11 -5.87
C HIS A 155 -8.27 -18.66 -6.90
N SER A 156 -9.08 -17.65 -6.60
CA SER A 156 -10.08 -17.11 -7.55
C SER A 156 -9.54 -15.94 -8.38
N TYR A 157 -8.30 -15.50 -8.14
CA TYR A 157 -7.57 -14.67 -9.08
C TYR A 157 -6.90 -15.57 -10.11
N ASP A 158 -7.25 -15.36 -11.38
CA ASP A 158 -6.62 -16.02 -12.52
C ASP A 158 -5.62 -15.04 -13.15
N LEU A 159 -4.35 -15.18 -12.79
CA LEU A 159 -3.28 -14.29 -13.22
C LEU A 159 -2.29 -15.04 -14.11
N PRO A 160 -1.89 -14.50 -15.27
CA PRO A 160 -0.93 -15.14 -16.17
C PRO A 160 0.53 -14.97 -15.73
N PHE A 161 0.78 -14.59 -14.47
CA PHE A 161 2.09 -14.32 -13.89
C PHE A 161 2.12 -14.73 -12.41
N ASP A 162 3.32 -14.87 -11.83
CA ASP A 162 3.48 -15.16 -10.41
C ASP A 162 3.23 -13.88 -9.58
N PRO A 163 2.24 -13.86 -8.66
CA PRO A 163 1.97 -12.68 -7.85
C PRO A 163 3.10 -12.26 -6.91
N LEU A 164 4.15 -13.09 -6.75
CA LEU A 164 5.34 -12.77 -5.94
C LEU A 164 6.57 -12.40 -6.77
N ASP A 165 6.48 -12.53 -8.10
CA ASP A 165 7.49 -12.06 -9.04
C ASP A 165 6.76 -11.37 -10.19
N MET A 166 6.04 -10.30 -9.85
CA MET A 166 5.19 -9.61 -10.80
C MET A 166 6.05 -8.78 -11.78
N PRO A 167 5.78 -8.90 -13.09
CA PRO A 167 6.39 -8.02 -14.09
C PRO A 167 6.06 -6.54 -13.83
N ARG A 168 7.05 -5.66 -14.02
CA ARG A 168 6.94 -4.21 -13.74
C ARG A 168 5.91 -3.48 -14.62
N ASP A 169 5.48 -4.09 -15.71
CA ASP A 169 4.43 -3.55 -16.60
C ASP A 169 3.02 -3.93 -16.15
N ARG A 170 2.86 -4.80 -15.15
CA ARG A 170 1.56 -5.17 -14.56
C ARG A 170 1.14 -4.24 -13.43
N PHE A 171 2.10 -3.69 -12.69
CA PHE A 171 1.86 -2.68 -11.66
C PHE A 171 2.73 -1.46 -11.94
N LEU A 172 2.07 -0.33 -12.18
CA LEU A 172 2.72 0.95 -12.44
C LEU A 172 2.79 1.72 -11.13
N VAL A 173 3.99 1.89 -10.58
CA VAL A 173 4.22 2.82 -9.46
C VAL A 173 3.78 4.23 -9.87
N GLY A 174 3.33 5.06 -8.92
CA GLY A 174 2.71 6.35 -9.23
C GLY A 174 3.50 7.21 -10.24
N GLY A 175 4.82 7.31 -10.08
CA GLY A 175 5.69 8.06 -10.99
C GLY A 175 5.76 7.51 -12.43
N ASP A 176 5.60 6.20 -12.62
CA ASP A 176 5.54 5.59 -13.96
C ASP A 176 4.18 5.85 -14.63
N ALA A 177 3.08 5.74 -13.87
CA ALA A 177 1.74 6.10 -14.35
C ALA A 177 1.65 7.57 -14.74
N TRP A 178 2.20 8.46 -13.90
CA TRP A 178 2.32 9.89 -14.19
C TRP A 178 3.05 10.13 -15.51
N ARG A 179 4.25 9.56 -15.65
CA ARG A 179 5.06 9.73 -16.87
C ARG A 179 4.33 9.22 -18.12
N MET A 180 3.70 8.04 -18.03
CA MET A 180 2.95 7.44 -19.13
C MET A 180 1.82 8.36 -19.61
N CYS A 181 1.07 8.96 -18.69
CA CYS A 181 0.02 9.94 -19.00
C CYS A 181 0.58 11.25 -19.57
N ARG A 182 1.63 11.80 -18.95
CA ARG A 182 2.27 13.06 -19.40
C ARG A 182 2.88 12.96 -20.79
N GLU A 183 3.34 11.77 -21.18
CA GLU A 183 3.86 11.47 -22.52
C GLU A 183 2.77 11.15 -23.55
N GLY A 184 1.49 11.14 -23.14
CA GLY A 184 0.36 10.79 -24.02
C GLY A 184 0.29 9.31 -24.40
N ARG A 185 0.96 8.43 -23.65
CA ARG A 185 0.94 6.97 -23.85
C ARG A 185 -0.25 6.29 -23.15
N ALA A 186 -0.93 6.99 -22.25
CA ALA A 186 -2.17 6.55 -21.62
C ALA A 186 -3.10 7.74 -21.36
N ASP A 187 -4.39 7.44 -21.23
CA ASP A 187 -5.41 8.40 -20.82
C ASP A 187 -5.50 8.44 -19.28
N PRO A 188 -5.27 9.60 -18.63
CA PRO A 188 -5.43 9.74 -17.18
C PRO A 188 -6.78 9.23 -16.65
N GLU A 189 -7.84 9.30 -17.46
CA GLU A 189 -9.19 8.86 -17.09
C GLU A 189 -9.31 7.33 -16.93
N THR A 190 -8.27 6.58 -17.28
CA THR A 190 -8.19 5.12 -17.07
C THR A 190 -7.49 4.71 -15.77
N PHE A 191 -7.03 5.68 -14.97
CA PHE A 191 -6.35 5.48 -13.69
C PHE A 191 -7.21 5.99 -12.54
N GLY A 192 -7.59 5.12 -11.61
CA GLY A 192 -8.48 5.50 -10.52
C GLY A 192 -8.92 4.31 -9.68
N VAL A 193 -9.92 4.52 -8.82
CA VAL A 193 -10.58 3.44 -8.08
C VAL A 193 -11.77 2.94 -8.90
N ASP A 194 -11.75 1.67 -9.33
CA ASP A 194 -12.88 1.15 -10.13
C ASP A 194 -14.20 1.27 -9.37
N GLY A 195 -15.23 1.76 -10.05
CA GLY A 195 -16.55 1.98 -9.47
C GLY A 195 -16.75 3.29 -8.69
N ILE A 196 -15.73 4.16 -8.60
CA ILE A 196 -15.88 5.51 -7.99
C ILE A 196 -15.56 6.59 -9.04
N GLU A 197 -16.61 7.18 -9.63
CA GLU A 197 -16.49 8.07 -10.79
C GLU A 197 -15.58 9.28 -10.56
N ASP A 198 -15.63 9.90 -9.39
CA ASP A 198 -14.86 11.11 -9.10
C ASP A 198 -13.42 10.83 -8.60
N VAL A 199 -12.98 9.58 -8.52
CA VAL A 199 -11.65 9.19 -8.00
C VAL A 199 -10.81 8.58 -9.11
N LYS A 200 -10.39 9.43 -10.04
CA LYS A 200 -9.57 9.10 -11.20
C LYS A 200 -8.94 10.36 -11.80
N GLY A 201 -8.05 10.20 -12.78
CA GLY A 201 -7.45 11.31 -13.50
C GLY A 201 -6.09 11.74 -12.95
N LEU A 202 -5.53 12.79 -13.53
CA LEU A 202 -4.15 13.20 -13.29
C LEU A 202 -3.90 13.62 -11.83
N TRP A 203 -4.88 14.25 -11.17
CA TRP A 203 -4.80 14.66 -9.77
C TRP A 203 -4.64 13.44 -8.85
N TYR A 204 -5.29 12.34 -9.19
CA TYR A 204 -5.26 11.11 -8.40
C TYR A 204 -3.96 10.33 -8.64
N ILE A 205 -3.46 10.33 -9.88
CA ILE A 205 -2.12 9.82 -10.21
C ILE A 205 -1.04 10.59 -9.44
N ARG A 206 -1.17 11.92 -9.31
CA ARG A 206 -0.29 12.74 -8.46
C ARG A 206 -0.36 12.29 -7.00
N ALA A 207 -1.55 12.11 -6.44
CA ALA A 207 -1.70 11.67 -5.04
C ALA A 207 -0.99 10.33 -4.79
N ASN A 208 -1.16 9.37 -5.69
CA ASN A 208 -0.46 8.08 -5.67
C ASN A 208 1.07 8.24 -5.83
N THR A 209 1.54 9.16 -6.68
CA THR A 209 2.97 9.46 -6.85
C THR A 209 3.60 10.00 -5.57
N LEU A 210 2.91 10.89 -4.87
CA LEU A 210 3.36 11.42 -3.59
C LEU A 210 3.37 10.33 -2.51
N ALA A 211 2.30 9.53 -2.42
CA ALA A 211 2.21 8.42 -1.48
C ALA A 211 3.31 7.36 -1.72
N ASP A 212 3.63 7.04 -2.98
CA ASP A 212 4.73 6.13 -3.33
C ASP A 212 6.08 6.71 -2.90
N LEU A 213 6.34 8.00 -3.13
CA LEU A 213 7.56 8.66 -2.66
C LEU A 213 7.71 8.54 -1.14
N ALA A 214 6.64 8.88 -0.41
CA ALA A 214 6.62 8.83 1.06
C ALA A 214 6.85 7.40 1.59
N ALA A 215 6.23 6.40 0.98
CA ALA A 215 6.38 5.00 1.39
C ALA A 215 7.74 4.41 0.99
N ALA A 216 8.17 4.64 -0.26
CA ALA A 216 9.33 3.98 -0.84
C ALA A 216 10.66 4.48 -0.29
N VAL A 217 10.76 5.76 0.08
CA VAL A 217 12.00 6.36 0.62
C VAL A 217 11.82 7.16 1.90
N GLY A 218 10.60 7.57 2.22
CA GLY A 218 10.30 8.38 3.40
C GLY A 218 9.96 7.60 4.67
N GLY A 219 9.72 6.29 4.56
CA GLY A 219 9.30 5.45 5.68
C GLY A 219 7.94 5.85 6.28
N VAL A 220 7.08 6.49 5.48
CA VAL A 220 5.73 6.89 5.88
C VAL A 220 4.72 6.11 5.04
N GLU A 221 4.25 5.00 5.58
CA GLU A 221 3.26 4.13 4.94
C GLU A 221 1.83 4.62 5.22
N LEU A 222 1.34 5.60 4.45
CA LEU A 222 0.02 6.25 4.65
C LEU A 222 -1.19 5.31 4.42
N LEU A 223 -2.39 5.72 4.87
CA LEU A 223 -3.64 5.14 4.37
C LEU A 223 -3.91 5.61 2.92
N PRO A 224 -4.67 4.86 2.10
CA PRO A 224 -5.01 5.29 0.73
C PRO A 224 -5.74 6.64 0.65
N TRP A 225 -6.38 7.07 1.74
CA TRP A 225 -7.14 8.33 1.82
C TRP A 225 -6.51 9.38 2.75
N ASP A 226 -5.23 9.20 3.09
CA ASP A 226 -4.43 10.21 3.76
C ASP A 226 -3.80 11.15 2.73
N PHE A 227 -3.65 12.43 3.09
CA PHE A 227 -3.05 13.45 2.23
C PHE A 227 -2.35 14.55 3.04
N TRP A 228 -1.43 15.26 2.40
CA TRP A 228 -0.80 16.45 2.97
C TRP A 228 -0.61 17.52 1.92
N GLY A 229 -0.48 18.77 2.37
CA GLY A 229 -0.50 19.93 1.50
C GLY A 229 -1.92 20.28 1.02
N PRO A 230 -2.09 20.84 -0.18
CA PRO A 230 -3.40 21.25 -0.69
C PRO A 230 -4.29 20.04 -0.94
N GLU A 231 -5.55 20.15 -0.55
CA GLU A 231 -6.59 19.19 -0.90
C GLU A 231 -6.98 19.37 -2.37
N ILE A 232 -6.57 18.44 -3.23
CA ILE A 232 -6.82 18.46 -4.68
C ILE A 232 -7.63 17.20 -5.02
N ARG A 233 -8.79 17.38 -5.66
CA ARG A 233 -9.73 16.30 -6.05
C ARG A 233 -10.25 16.44 -7.49
N ASP A 234 -9.65 17.31 -8.28
CA ASP A 234 -10.03 17.59 -9.67
C ASP A 234 -8.78 18.01 -10.43
N ASP A 235 -8.61 17.52 -11.66
CA ASP A 235 -7.53 17.91 -12.57
C ASP A 235 -7.50 19.42 -12.80
N LYS A 236 -8.66 20.09 -12.78
CA LYS A 236 -8.76 21.55 -12.93
C LYS A 236 -8.17 22.31 -11.74
N ALA A 237 -8.02 21.67 -10.59
CA ALA A 237 -7.43 22.25 -9.40
C ALA A 237 -5.89 22.08 -9.35
N LEU A 238 -5.30 21.30 -10.26
CA LEU A 238 -3.85 21.17 -10.36
C LEU A 238 -3.21 22.48 -10.84
N THR A 239 -2.25 22.97 -10.07
CA THR A 239 -1.43 24.13 -10.49
C THR A 239 -0.25 23.69 -11.34
N GLU A 240 0.36 24.61 -12.09
CA GLU A 240 1.63 24.36 -12.79
C GLU A 240 2.73 23.91 -11.81
N GLY A 241 2.71 24.41 -10.57
CA GLY A 241 3.63 24.01 -9.51
C GLY A 241 3.44 22.56 -9.08
N ASP A 242 2.19 22.11 -8.95
CA ASP A 242 1.87 20.70 -8.63
C ASP A 242 2.35 19.75 -9.72
N ILE A 243 2.13 20.14 -10.99
CA ILE A 243 2.55 19.37 -12.15
C ILE A 243 4.08 19.29 -12.19
N ALA A 244 4.78 20.43 -12.09
CA ALA A 244 6.23 20.48 -12.15
C ALA A 244 6.89 19.69 -11.00
N LEU A 245 6.32 19.75 -9.80
CA LEU A 245 6.81 18.98 -8.65
C LEU A 245 6.64 17.47 -8.87
N THR A 246 5.51 17.05 -9.44
CA THR A 246 5.25 15.64 -9.74
C THR A 246 6.11 15.15 -10.92
N ASP A 247 6.35 16.00 -11.93
CA ASP A 247 7.28 15.73 -13.04
C ASP A 247 8.70 15.45 -12.51
N MET A 248 9.18 16.19 -11.49
CA MET A 248 10.48 15.93 -10.87
C MET A 248 10.55 14.55 -10.19
N ILE A 249 9.51 14.15 -9.46
CA ILE A 249 9.43 12.81 -8.84
C ILE A 249 9.43 11.72 -9.92
N ALA A 250 8.59 11.88 -10.94
CA ALA A 250 8.47 10.92 -12.04
C ALA A 250 9.71 10.82 -12.93
N ALA A 251 10.59 11.83 -12.89
CA ALA A 251 11.88 11.85 -13.58
C ALA A 251 13.01 11.14 -12.82
N ALA A 252 12.89 10.96 -11.50
CA ALA A 252 13.87 10.22 -10.72
C ALA A 252 13.99 8.76 -11.21
N ARG A 253 15.21 8.22 -11.17
CA ARG A 253 15.57 6.87 -11.64
C ARG A 253 16.22 6.02 -10.57
N THR A 254 16.63 6.64 -9.46
CA THR A 254 17.29 5.98 -8.34
C THR A 254 16.62 6.34 -7.02
N ASP A 255 16.74 5.45 -6.03
CA ASP A 255 16.23 5.73 -4.69
C ASP A 255 16.94 6.94 -4.03
N GLU A 256 18.19 7.23 -4.42
CA GLU A 256 18.91 8.39 -3.88
C GLU A 256 18.36 9.72 -4.40
N GLU A 257 18.01 9.80 -5.70
CA GLU A 257 17.31 10.97 -6.25
C GLU A 257 15.95 11.16 -5.58
N LEU A 258 15.21 10.08 -5.33
CA LEU A 258 13.94 10.13 -4.60
C LEU A 258 14.14 10.62 -3.16
N ARG A 259 15.18 10.18 -2.45
CA ARG A 259 15.50 10.66 -1.10
C ARG A 259 15.86 12.14 -1.09
N GLU A 260 16.62 12.61 -2.07
CA GLU A 260 16.94 14.04 -2.19
C GLU A 260 15.67 14.87 -2.41
N LEU A 261 14.78 14.43 -3.31
CA LEU A 261 13.48 15.09 -3.50
C LEU A 261 12.64 15.07 -2.23
N TYR A 262 12.62 13.95 -1.50
CA TYR A 262 11.84 13.83 -0.26
C TYR A 262 12.34 14.73 0.89
N ARG A 263 13.53 15.34 0.78
CA ARG A 263 14.01 16.37 1.72
C ARG A 263 13.37 17.74 1.47
N ASP A 264 12.71 17.94 0.33
CA ASP A 264 11.93 19.16 0.07
C ASP A 264 10.72 19.22 1.00
N PRO A 265 10.53 20.27 1.81
CA PRO A 265 9.40 20.39 2.75
C PRO A 265 8.01 20.34 2.09
N ARG A 266 7.92 20.56 0.78
CA ARG A 266 6.67 20.43 0.01
C ARG A 266 6.33 18.95 -0.27
N LEU A 267 7.32 18.07 -0.24
CA LEU A 267 7.22 16.64 -0.51
C LEU A 267 7.31 15.79 0.75
N THR A 268 8.06 16.22 1.76
CA THR A 268 8.13 15.51 3.04
C THR A 268 6.76 15.49 3.70
N VAL A 269 6.31 14.30 4.14
CA VAL A 269 5.07 14.21 4.92
C VAL A 269 5.29 14.92 6.28
N PRO A 270 4.43 15.86 6.70
CA PRO A 270 4.51 16.50 8.02
C PRO A 270 4.04 15.57 9.14
N ASP A 271 4.11 16.02 10.40
CA ASP A 271 3.60 15.26 11.55
C ASP A 271 2.06 15.24 11.59
N GLU A 272 1.41 16.32 11.14
CA GLU A 272 -0.04 16.41 11.04
C GLU A 272 -0.49 16.39 9.57
N ILE A 273 -1.35 15.43 9.24
CA ILE A 273 -1.89 15.23 7.89
C ILE A 273 -3.41 15.36 7.86
N GLY A 274 -3.96 15.53 6.66
CA GLY A 274 -5.38 15.34 6.40
C GLY A 274 -5.70 13.87 6.14
N SER A 275 -6.89 13.43 6.53
CA SER A 275 -7.38 12.08 6.29
C SER A 275 -8.87 12.12 6.04
N TYR A 276 -9.34 11.55 4.94
CA TYR A 276 -10.78 11.39 4.73
C TYR A 276 -11.34 10.33 5.68
N VAL A 277 -12.57 10.52 6.14
CA VAL A 277 -13.19 9.59 7.10
C VAL A 277 -14.00 8.54 6.36
N SER A 278 -13.58 7.27 6.46
CA SER A 278 -14.22 6.14 5.76
C SER A 278 -15.72 6.05 6.04
N ARG A 279 -16.15 6.17 7.31
CA ARG A 279 -17.57 6.14 7.73
C ARG A 279 -18.45 7.23 7.13
N THR A 280 -17.87 8.28 6.56
CA THR A 280 -18.63 9.38 5.92
C THR A 280 -18.73 9.20 4.41
N GLY A 281 -18.32 8.04 3.88
CA GLY A 281 -18.14 7.86 2.43
C GLY A 281 -17.08 8.81 1.88
N TYR A 282 -16.06 9.12 2.68
CA TYR A 282 -14.95 10.01 2.29
C TYR A 282 -15.37 11.48 2.00
N THR A 283 -16.41 11.96 2.67
CA THR A 283 -16.90 13.34 2.55
C THR A 283 -16.36 14.27 3.63
N ALA A 284 -16.09 13.74 4.84
CA ALA A 284 -15.46 14.50 5.91
C ALA A 284 -13.94 14.30 5.93
N VAL A 285 -13.22 15.35 6.31
CA VAL A 285 -11.78 15.34 6.56
C VAL A 285 -11.52 15.52 8.04
N ARG A 286 -10.59 14.76 8.60
CA ARG A 286 -10.04 14.97 9.95
C ARG A 286 -8.54 15.26 9.87
N ARG A 287 -8.02 15.87 10.94
CA ARG A 287 -6.58 16.01 11.17
C ARG A 287 -6.07 14.83 11.98
N VAL A 288 -4.93 14.29 11.57
CA VAL A 288 -4.30 13.13 12.22
C VAL A 288 -2.84 13.45 12.47
N THR A 289 -2.40 13.29 13.71
CA THR A 289 -0.97 13.31 14.06
C THR A 289 -0.40 11.92 13.88
N LEU A 290 0.60 11.78 13.02
CA LEU A 290 1.33 10.54 12.79
C LEU A 290 2.25 10.24 13.96
N ASN A 291 2.22 9.00 14.45
CA ASN A 291 3.20 8.52 15.41
C ASN A 291 4.48 8.14 14.66
N ARG A 292 5.58 8.83 14.96
CA ARG A 292 6.90 8.58 14.36
C ARG A 292 7.85 7.76 15.24
N GLY A 293 7.37 7.24 16.37
CA GLY A 293 8.18 6.55 17.38
C GLY A 293 8.52 7.44 18.56
#